data_AF-A0A318T5K5-F1
#
_entry.id   AF-A0A318T5K5-F1
#
_cell.length_a   1.000
_cell.length_b   1.000
_cell.length_c   1.000
_cell.angle_alpha   90.00
_cell.angle_beta   90.00
_cell.angle_gamma   90.00
#
_symmetry.space_group_name_H-M   'P 1'
#
loop_
_entity.id
_entity.type
_entity.pdbx_description
1 polymer ?
#
loop_
_entity_poly.entity_id
_entity_poly.type
_entity_poly.pdbx_seq_one_letter_code
_entity_poly.pdbx_strand_id
1 'polypeptide(L)'
;MSMDRREAVYRRGDRMLSTFSSLINYSTPIAFAKEKSSDYERVERLVSTLEASVRAAFLRFVQTVQSDEAMREIAEFLGRGDVETALSVVDRHIARMAPVLSTVFDAAARDEVKSLADQVKSWAPSTGISFDPTNERAAALMRQNQLEFIREMQDSQRQSIRQALTQGLVDGSGPRGVAFSFRNAIGLTTQQEEAVRNYRRLLESGSREALGRDLRDRRYDRSIERASLAGEPLGGDQIDRMVDRYRQNAIKSRAETIAITETGRAISAARHEAFNQITEEVEIADDQIEREWKTHRDGRERPSHRNMQVRTVQGREAKFVTGNGVSMMRPHDPSGPSSEVIRCRCVQLMRIKKPEAKPQVAPEVSLKRLDDEARGAVLSAGQRDGFEHLGGYDRITREVLAQIDGSANNYVGFTDELEKKLRDPKSALVLHHNHPSSSSLSAQDLMMLNSYPGMHTVWAHGHNGSSYAAWEPKRLTEKVIVDTRKRVRRELERKVNTRKITPFNAKAVETHLVNLALERLGRMKYTAELRGDRASAYMEVQNMVEQILAEVTKR
;
A
#
# COMPACT_ATOMS: atom_id res chain seq x y z
N MET A 1 55.05 44.14 -36.55
CA MET A 1 54.06 45.08 -35.97
C MET A 1 52.80 44.29 -35.60
N SER A 2 52.06 44.79 -34.61
CA SER A 2 51.25 44.11 -33.59
C SER A 2 49.96 43.35 -33.96
N MET A 3 49.60 42.44 -33.04
CA MET A 3 48.25 42.09 -32.49
C MET A 3 47.24 41.38 -33.44
N ASP A 4 46.37 40.45 -33.02
CA ASP A 4 45.64 40.31 -31.75
C ASP A 4 44.94 38.92 -31.61
N ARG A 5 44.54 38.56 -30.37
CA ARG A 5 43.47 37.60 -29.91
C ARG A 5 43.65 36.08 -30.19
N ARG A 6 43.34 35.12 -29.30
CA ARG A 6 42.62 35.07 -28.00
C ARG A 6 42.98 33.78 -27.20
N GLU A 7 43.18 33.94 -25.89
CA GLU A 7 43.29 32.99 -24.75
C GLU A 7 42.05 32.10 -24.51
N ALA A 8 41.96 31.12 -23.58
CA ALA A 8 42.81 30.25 -22.75
C ALA A 8 41.84 29.58 -21.71
N VAL A 9 41.80 28.27 -21.48
CA VAL A 9 42.57 27.43 -20.51
C VAL A 9 42.20 27.60 -19.01
N TYR A 10 41.82 26.44 -18.44
CA TYR A 10 41.71 26.02 -17.04
C TYR A 10 42.98 26.24 -16.18
N ARG A 11 42.86 26.56 -14.86
CA ARG A 11 43.64 25.92 -13.76
C ARG A 11 43.28 26.38 -12.33
N ARG A 12 43.60 25.46 -11.40
CA ARG A 12 43.35 25.32 -9.94
C ARG A 12 44.03 26.35 -9.02
N GLY A 13 43.55 26.44 -7.76
CA GLY A 13 44.32 26.87 -6.58
C GLY A 13 43.54 26.87 -5.24
N ASP A 14 44.14 26.32 -4.18
CA ASP A 14 43.68 26.10 -2.78
C ASP A 14 43.39 27.35 -1.91
N ARG A 15 42.55 27.22 -0.84
CA ARG A 15 42.89 27.37 0.62
C ARG A 15 41.70 27.62 1.58
N MET A 16 41.97 27.33 2.86
CA MET A 16 41.16 27.16 4.09
C MET A 16 40.29 28.32 4.65
N LEU A 17 39.20 27.91 5.32
CA LEU A 17 38.59 28.31 6.61
C LEU A 17 38.09 29.74 6.92
N SER A 18 36.79 29.75 7.29
CA SER A 18 36.06 30.58 8.28
C SER A 18 35.30 31.83 7.82
N THR A 19 34.00 31.82 8.13
CA THR A 19 33.11 32.87 8.69
C THR A 19 31.80 33.14 7.94
N PHE A 20 30.71 32.98 8.70
CA PHE A 20 29.40 33.64 8.66
C PHE A 20 28.67 33.93 7.32
N SER A 21 27.56 33.21 7.17
CA SER A 21 26.22 33.70 6.81
C SER A 21 26.08 34.72 5.66
N SER A 22 25.76 34.23 4.46
CA SER A 22 24.51 34.56 3.74
C SER A 22 24.54 33.95 2.33
N LEU A 23 23.35 33.57 1.84
CA LEU A 23 23.04 33.31 0.42
C LEU A 23 23.66 32.08 -0.26
N ILE A 24 23.05 30.89 -0.06
CA ILE A 24 22.87 29.94 -1.16
C ILE A 24 21.45 29.33 -1.03
N ASN A 25 20.52 29.96 -1.75
CA ASN A 25 19.28 29.33 -2.21
C ASN A 25 19.48 28.98 -3.69
N TYR A 26 18.74 27.96 -4.15
CA TYR A 26 18.70 27.39 -5.49
C TYR A 26 19.68 26.24 -5.80
N SER A 27 19.59 25.18 -5.01
CA SER A 27 19.54 23.84 -5.59
C SER A 27 18.18 23.23 -5.21
N THR A 28 17.23 23.32 -6.16
CA THR A 28 15.95 22.60 -6.07
C THR A 28 16.23 21.12 -5.81
N PRO A 29 15.79 20.55 -4.67
CA PRO A 29 15.62 19.13 -4.60
C PRO A 29 14.46 18.82 -5.55
N ILE A 30 14.68 17.95 -6.54
CA ILE A 30 13.59 17.27 -7.24
C ILE A 30 12.91 16.39 -6.19
N ALA A 31 11.99 17.00 -5.46
CA ALA A 31 11.13 16.32 -4.52
C ALA A 31 10.09 15.57 -5.34
N PHE A 32 10.21 14.26 -5.40
CA PHE A 32 9.06 13.39 -5.69
C PHE A 32 8.08 13.48 -4.50
N ALA A 33 7.39 14.61 -4.38
CA ALA A 33 6.18 14.71 -3.60
C ALA A 33 5.10 13.94 -4.36
N LYS A 34 4.99 12.62 -4.10
CA LYS A 34 3.79 11.86 -4.47
C LYS A 34 2.57 12.66 -4.01
N GLU A 35 1.74 13.10 -4.95
CA GLU A 35 0.42 13.66 -4.67
C GLU A 35 -0.26 12.84 -3.58
N LYS A 36 -0.64 13.52 -2.48
CA LYS A 36 -1.44 12.88 -1.45
C LYS A 36 -2.79 12.54 -2.09
N SER A 37 -3.17 11.26 -2.06
CA SER A 37 -4.49 10.84 -2.57
C SER A 37 -5.60 11.63 -1.88
N SER A 38 -6.62 12.05 -2.62
CA SER A 38 -7.79 12.78 -2.11
C SER A 38 -8.45 12.09 -0.92
N ASP A 39 -8.40 10.76 -0.87
CA ASP A 39 -8.90 9.90 0.21
C ASP A 39 -8.11 10.10 1.52
N TYR A 40 -6.78 10.10 1.43
CA TYR A 40 -5.91 10.35 2.58
C TYR A 40 -6.14 11.76 3.15
N GLU A 41 -6.25 12.78 2.29
CA GLU A 41 -6.52 14.14 2.75
C GLU A 41 -7.90 14.29 3.40
N ARG A 42 -8.91 13.55 2.92
CA ARG A 42 -10.22 13.49 3.59
C ARG A 42 -10.06 12.97 5.01
N VAL A 43 -9.43 11.81 5.17
CA VAL A 43 -9.28 11.16 6.48
C VAL A 43 -8.44 12.03 7.43
N GLU A 44 -7.37 12.66 6.95
CA GLU A 44 -6.54 13.57 7.76
C GLU A 44 -7.31 14.80 8.26
N ARG A 45 -8.17 15.40 7.40
CA ARG A 45 -9.04 16.52 7.80
C ARG A 45 -10.08 16.07 8.82
N LEU A 46 -10.67 14.89 8.63
CA LEU A 46 -11.61 14.29 9.58
C LEU A 46 -10.94 14.06 10.94
N VAL A 47 -9.78 13.41 10.98
CA VAL A 47 -8.99 13.16 12.19
C VAL A 47 -8.69 14.46 12.92
N SER A 48 -8.15 15.46 12.22
CA SER A 48 -7.80 16.76 12.81
C SER A 48 -9.01 17.46 13.45
N THR A 49 -10.17 17.38 12.80
CA THR A 49 -11.42 17.99 13.30
C THR A 49 -11.94 17.26 14.54
N LEU A 50 -11.98 15.93 14.50
CA LEU A 50 -12.49 15.11 15.59
C LEU A 50 -11.54 15.11 16.81
N GLU A 51 -10.22 15.13 16.59
CA GLU A 51 -9.23 15.30 17.67
C GLU A 51 -9.43 16.62 18.42
N ALA A 52 -9.76 17.71 17.72
CA ALA A 52 -10.04 18.99 18.35
C ALA A 52 -11.25 18.91 19.31
N SER A 53 -12.27 18.11 18.98
CA SER A 53 -13.44 17.91 19.82
C SER A 53 -13.13 17.16 21.13
N VAL A 54 -12.35 16.07 21.04
CA VAL A 54 -11.91 15.28 22.22
C VAL A 54 -10.96 16.10 23.09
N ARG A 55 -10.00 16.81 22.48
CA ARG A 55 -9.10 17.74 23.18
C ARG A 55 -9.87 18.80 23.96
N ALA A 56 -10.86 19.42 23.31
CA ALA A 56 -11.69 20.44 23.95
C ALA A 56 -12.54 19.85 25.10
N ALA A 57 -13.06 18.63 24.93
CA ALA A 57 -13.81 17.94 25.97
C ALA A 57 -12.95 17.67 27.21
N PHE A 58 -11.71 17.19 27.02
CA PHE A 58 -10.78 16.97 28.13
C PHE A 58 -10.39 18.28 28.84
N LEU A 59 -10.09 19.34 28.10
CA LEU A 59 -9.76 20.63 28.71
C LEU A 59 -10.95 21.21 29.48
N ARG A 60 -12.18 21.08 28.96
CA ARG A 60 -13.40 21.46 29.69
C ARG A 60 -13.60 20.62 30.96
N PHE A 61 -13.33 19.31 30.90
CA PHE A 61 -13.33 18.45 32.08
C PHE A 61 -12.42 19.02 33.17
N VAL A 62 -11.14 19.26 32.85
CA VAL A 62 -10.18 19.80 33.82
C VAL A 62 -10.65 21.15 34.39
N GLN A 63 -11.06 22.08 33.52
CA GLN A 63 -11.57 23.39 33.93
C GLN A 63 -12.79 23.30 34.85
N THR A 64 -13.72 22.40 34.55
CA THR A 64 -14.96 22.23 35.31
C THR A 64 -14.67 21.70 36.71
N VAL A 65 -13.83 20.66 36.82
CA VAL A 65 -13.49 20.06 38.13
C VAL A 65 -12.59 21.00 38.95
N GLN A 66 -11.75 21.81 38.32
CA GLN A 66 -10.93 22.82 39.00
C GLN A 66 -11.66 24.13 39.34
N SER A 67 -12.96 24.23 39.01
CA SER A 67 -13.78 25.40 39.31
C SER A 67 -14.00 25.57 40.81
N ASP A 68 -14.24 26.80 41.27
CA ASP A 68 -14.48 27.08 42.69
C ASP A 68 -15.71 26.34 43.22
N GLU A 69 -16.73 26.11 42.40
CA GLU A 69 -17.91 25.33 42.76
C GLU A 69 -17.56 23.87 43.08
N ALA A 70 -16.93 23.18 42.13
CA ALA A 70 -16.55 21.78 42.31
C ALA A 70 -15.51 21.60 43.43
N MET A 71 -14.57 22.55 43.55
CA MET A 71 -13.54 22.49 44.60
C MET A 71 -14.11 22.76 45.99
N ARG A 72 -15.21 23.52 46.13
CA ARG A 72 -15.91 23.67 47.42
C ARG A 72 -16.54 22.35 47.86
N GLU A 73 -17.23 21.66 46.97
CA GLU A 73 -17.81 20.32 47.25
C GLU A 73 -16.71 19.31 47.62
N ILE A 74 -15.62 19.25 46.83
CA ILE A 74 -14.48 18.37 47.09
C ILE A 74 -13.82 18.68 48.44
N ALA A 75 -13.61 19.96 48.77
CA ALA A 75 -12.99 20.37 50.02
C ALA A 75 -13.85 19.99 51.25
N GLU A 76 -15.17 20.00 51.14
CA GLU A 76 -16.07 19.53 52.20
C GLU A 76 -15.86 18.04 52.50
N PHE A 77 -15.81 17.20 51.46
CA PHE A 77 -15.56 15.76 51.61
C PHE A 77 -14.16 15.49 52.18
N LEU A 78 -13.13 16.16 51.66
CA LEU A 78 -11.76 16.02 52.17
C LEU A 78 -11.63 16.47 53.63
N GLY A 79 -12.36 17.52 54.04
CA GLY A 79 -12.39 18.00 55.42
C GLY A 79 -12.97 16.98 56.42
N ARG A 80 -13.79 16.04 55.94
CA ARG A 80 -14.35 14.92 56.71
C ARG A 80 -13.53 13.63 56.58
N GLY A 81 -12.44 13.64 55.82
CA GLY A 81 -11.64 12.45 55.52
C GLY A 81 -12.26 11.52 54.47
N ASP A 82 -13.32 11.95 53.78
CA ASP A 82 -14.02 11.14 52.77
C ASP A 82 -13.39 11.31 51.38
N VAL A 83 -12.24 10.67 51.18
CA VAL A 83 -11.47 10.74 49.94
C VAL A 83 -12.20 10.07 48.78
N GLU A 84 -12.93 8.97 49.02
CA GLU A 84 -13.62 8.24 47.95
C GLU A 84 -14.78 9.04 47.37
N THR A 85 -15.56 9.73 48.20
CA THR A 85 -16.62 10.60 47.69
C THR A 85 -16.03 11.78 46.91
N ALA A 86 -14.91 12.37 47.36
CA ALA A 86 -14.19 13.39 46.61
C ALA A 86 -13.71 12.88 45.23
N LEU A 87 -13.15 11.67 45.16
CA LEU A 87 -12.75 11.04 43.89
C LEU A 87 -13.96 10.76 42.98
N SER A 88 -15.10 10.38 43.55
CA SER A 88 -16.34 10.13 42.79
C SER A 88 -16.84 11.36 42.04
N VAL A 89 -16.57 12.58 42.54
CA VAL A 89 -16.88 13.83 41.84
C VAL A 89 -16.12 13.85 40.50
N VAL A 90 -14.81 13.57 40.53
CA VAL A 90 -13.96 13.53 39.34
C VAL A 90 -14.45 12.44 38.37
N ASP A 91 -14.77 11.25 38.88
CA ASP A 91 -15.26 10.13 38.09
C ASP A 91 -16.55 10.47 37.32
N ARG A 92 -17.50 11.16 37.96
CA ARG A 92 -18.74 11.61 37.31
C ARG A 92 -18.45 12.56 36.15
N HIS A 93 -17.48 13.47 36.31
CA HIS A 93 -17.10 14.38 35.24
C HIS A 93 -16.35 13.68 34.08
N ILE A 94 -15.55 12.65 34.36
CA ILE A 94 -14.96 11.79 33.31
C ILE A 94 -16.06 11.07 32.54
N ALA A 95 -17.02 10.47 33.24
CA ALA A 95 -18.15 9.76 32.61
C ALA A 95 -19.00 10.68 31.71
N ARG A 96 -19.22 11.94 32.11
CA ARG A 96 -19.94 12.95 31.30
C ARG A 96 -19.21 13.36 30.03
N MET A 97 -17.89 13.22 29.98
CA MET A 97 -17.09 13.53 28.79
C MET A 97 -17.12 12.37 27.77
N ALA A 98 -17.16 11.13 28.24
CA ALA A 98 -17.00 9.94 27.41
C ALA A 98 -17.92 9.82 26.16
N PRO A 99 -19.18 10.31 26.16
CA PRO A 99 -20.03 10.31 24.97
C PRO A 99 -19.46 11.06 23.74
N VAL A 100 -18.43 11.90 23.94
CA VAL A 100 -17.69 12.51 22.82
C VAL A 100 -17.11 11.45 21.88
N LEU A 101 -16.69 10.28 22.41
CA LEU A 101 -16.14 9.20 21.59
C LEU A 101 -17.20 8.51 20.73
N SER A 102 -18.44 8.38 21.23
CA SER A 102 -19.57 7.90 20.42
C SER A 102 -19.87 8.86 19.26
N THR A 103 -19.80 10.17 19.52
CA THR A 103 -19.95 11.20 18.48
C THR A 103 -18.85 11.11 17.42
N VAL A 104 -17.60 10.91 17.85
CA VAL A 104 -16.45 10.69 16.95
C VAL A 104 -16.63 9.43 16.12
N PHE A 105 -17.09 8.34 16.74
CA PHE A 105 -17.33 7.06 16.09
C PHE A 105 -18.38 7.20 14.98
N ASP A 106 -19.55 7.76 15.31
CA ASP A 106 -20.65 7.95 14.37
C ASP A 106 -20.24 8.87 13.20
N ALA A 107 -19.55 9.97 13.49
CA ALA A 107 -19.07 10.88 12.46
C ALA A 107 -18.09 10.20 11.50
N ALA A 108 -17.16 9.40 12.04
CA ALA A 108 -16.16 8.69 11.24
C ALA A 108 -16.74 7.56 10.40
N ALA A 109 -17.69 6.79 10.96
CA ALA A 109 -18.39 5.76 10.22
C ALA A 109 -19.19 6.35 9.06
N ARG A 110 -19.94 7.45 9.28
CA ARG A 110 -20.72 8.13 8.24
C ARG A 110 -19.85 8.75 7.15
N ASP A 111 -18.69 9.34 7.50
CA ASP A 111 -17.72 9.82 6.51
C ASP A 111 -17.22 8.67 5.62
N GLU A 112 -16.93 7.52 6.21
CA GLU A 112 -16.47 6.35 5.46
C GLU A 112 -17.56 5.79 4.54
N VAL A 113 -18.80 5.67 5.02
CA VAL A 113 -19.95 5.28 4.18
C VAL A 113 -20.05 6.16 2.94
N LYS A 114 -19.96 7.48 3.12
CA LYS A 114 -20.01 8.43 2.00
C LYS A 114 -18.90 8.15 1.00
N SER A 115 -17.69 7.90 1.47
CA SER A 115 -16.57 7.57 0.58
C SER A 115 -16.75 6.24 -0.14
N LEU A 116 -17.25 5.22 0.54
CA LEU A 116 -17.43 3.88 -0.03
C LEU A 116 -18.57 3.88 -1.05
N ALA A 117 -19.65 4.61 -0.75
CA ALA A 117 -20.74 4.83 -1.68
C ALA A 117 -20.22 5.40 -3.01
N ASP A 118 -19.34 6.41 -2.99
CA ASP A 118 -18.73 6.95 -4.21
C ASP A 118 -17.88 5.92 -4.97
N GLN A 119 -17.19 5.01 -4.28
CA GLN A 119 -16.39 3.94 -4.90
C GLN A 119 -17.26 2.91 -5.64
N VAL A 120 -18.41 2.52 -5.06
CA VAL A 120 -19.27 1.46 -5.62
C VAL A 120 -20.38 1.98 -6.51
N LYS A 121 -20.72 3.28 -6.44
CA LYS A 121 -21.76 3.94 -7.27
C LYS A 121 -21.62 3.67 -8.76
N SER A 122 -20.38 3.48 -9.25
CA SER A 122 -20.11 3.23 -10.67
C SER A 122 -20.57 1.86 -11.18
N TRP A 123 -20.81 0.88 -10.29
CA TRP A 123 -21.18 -0.49 -10.68
C TRP A 123 -22.28 -1.12 -9.83
N ALA A 124 -22.68 -0.50 -8.71
CA ALA A 124 -23.83 -0.85 -7.90
C ALA A 124 -24.67 0.41 -7.51
N PRO A 125 -25.24 1.15 -8.49
CA PRO A 125 -25.87 2.46 -8.25
C PRO A 125 -27.17 2.42 -7.44
N SER A 126 -27.81 1.25 -7.33
CA SER A 126 -29.11 1.05 -6.69
C SER A 126 -29.04 0.51 -5.25
N THR A 127 -27.84 0.27 -4.72
CA THR A 127 -27.68 -0.26 -3.36
C THR A 127 -27.70 0.89 -2.35
N GLY A 128 -28.67 0.88 -1.45
CA GLY A 128 -28.82 1.87 -0.39
C GLY A 128 -27.81 1.62 0.73
N ILE A 129 -26.58 2.13 0.58
CA ILE A 129 -25.50 1.89 1.54
C ILE A 129 -25.68 2.80 2.75
N SER A 130 -25.73 2.21 3.94
CA SER A 130 -25.83 2.96 5.19
C SER A 130 -25.00 2.31 6.30
N PHE A 131 -24.63 3.11 7.29
CA PHE A 131 -24.06 2.60 8.53
C PHE A 131 -25.17 2.50 9.58
N ASP A 132 -25.34 1.31 10.15
CA ASP A 132 -26.24 1.08 11.26
C ASP A 132 -25.44 1.11 12.59
N PRO A 133 -25.55 2.20 13.38
CA PRO A 133 -24.90 2.27 14.69
C PRO A 133 -25.53 1.32 15.72
N THR A 134 -26.73 0.80 15.46
CA THR A 134 -27.44 -0.13 16.35
C THR A 134 -27.07 -1.60 16.11
N ASN A 135 -26.36 -1.88 15.00
CA ASN A 135 -25.78 -3.18 14.73
C ASN A 135 -24.98 -3.67 15.95
N GLU A 136 -25.11 -4.95 16.31
CA GLU A 136 -24.52 -5.50 17.53
C GLU A 136 -23.01 -5.26 17.63
N ARG A 137 -22.25 -5.42 16.52
CA ARG A 137 -20.80 -5.18 16.49
C ARG A 137 -20.45 -3.72 16.64
N ALA A 138 -21.13 -2.83 15.92
CA ALA A 138 -20.92 -1.38 16.04
C ALA A 138 -21.22 -0.89 17.46
N ALA A 139 -22.38 -1.27 18.00
CA ALA A 139 -22.78 -0.91 19.34
C ALA A 139 -21.83 -1.49 20.41
N ALA A 140 -21.32 -2.71 20.21
CA ALA A 140 -20.31 -3.30 21.08
C ALA A 140 -18.98 -2.53 21.04
N LEU A 141 -18.48 -2.16 19.85
CA LEU A 141 -17.27 -1.36 19.69
C LEU A 141 -17.40 0.03 20.34
N MET A 142 -18.54 0.70 20.16
CA MET A 142 -18.81 2.00 20.78
C MET A 142 -18.82 1.89 22.31
N ARG A 143 -19.53 0.89 22.86
CA ARG A 143 -19.56 0.63 24.31
C ARG A 143 -18.17 0.29 24.86
N GLN A 144 -17.43 -0.57 24.17
CA GLN A 144 -16.08 -0.97 24.60
C GLN A 144 -15.14 0.22 24.64
N ASN A 145 -15.04 1.01 23.56
CA ASN A 145 -14.19 2.19 23.50
C ASN A 145 -14.54 3.19 24.61
N GLN A 146 -15.83 3.40 24.88
CA GLN A 146 -16.28 4.31 25.94
C GLN A 146 -15.92 3.79 27.34
N LEU A 147 -16.15 2.51 27.61
CA LEU A 147 -15.87 1.90 28.92
C LEU A 147 -14.37 1.84 29.21
N GLU A 148 -13.55 1.47 28.22
CA GLU A 148 -12.09 1.45 28.34
C GLU A 148 -11.55 2.85 28.62
N PHE A 149 -11.98 3.85 27.85
CA PHE A 149 -11.62 5.24 28.09
C PHE A 149 -11.98 5.72 29.49
N ILE A 150 -13.21 5.45 29.97
CA ILE A 150 -13.64 5.84 31.31
C ILE A 150 -12.73 5.19 32.36
N ARG A 151 -12.51 3.88 32.27
CA ARG A 151 -11.69 3.12 33.23
C ARG A 151 -10.25 3.65 33.27
N GLU A 152 -9.58 3.71 32.12
CA GLU A 152 -8.18 4.16 32.05
C GLU A 152 -8.00 5.59 32.57
N MET A 153 -8.96 6.47 32.26
CA MET A 153 -8.96 7.84 32.75
C MET A 153 -9.19 7.92 34.26
N GLN A 154 -10.18 7.19 34.78
CA GLN A 154 -10.48 7.16 36.21
C GLN A 154 -9.30 6.59 37.01
N ASP A 155 -8.73 5.46 36.58
CA ASP A 155 -7.58 4.84 37.23
C ASP A 155 -6.39 5.79 37.25
N SER A 156 -6.08 6.41 36.11
CA SER A 156 -5.00 7.38 36.00
C SER A 156 -5.21 8.61 36.89
N GLN A 157 -6.44 9.14 36.99
CA GLN A 157 -6.74 10.30 37.84
C GLN A 157 -6.75 9.97 39.32
N ARG A 158 -7.36 8.84 39.71
CA ARG A 158 -7.34 8.35 41.10
C ARG A 158 -5.91 8.17 41.59
N GLN A 159 -5.05 7.55 40.79
CA GLN A 159 -3.65 7.33 41.16
C GLN A 159 -2.91 8.65 41.37
N SER A 160 -3.05 9.59 40.43
CA SER A 160 -2.42 10.92 40.51
C SER A 160 -2.88 11.71 41.74
N ILE A 161 -4.19 11.77 41.97
CA ILE A 161 -4.80 12.50 43.10
C ILE A 161 -4.41 11.87 44.43
N ARG A 162 -4.48 10.55 44.58
CA ARG A 162 -4.09 9.87 45.82
C ARG A 162 -2.62 10.15 46.16
N GLN A 163 -1.74 10.10 45.19
CA GLN A 163 -0.33 10.43 45.41
C GLN A 163 -0.14 11.88 45.85
N ALA A 164 -0.85 12.84 45.23
CA ALA A 164 -0.80 14.24 45.62
C ALA A 164 -1.34 14.49 47.03
N LEU A 165 -2.42 13.78 47.42
CA LEU A 165 -2.98 13.83 48.77
C LEU A 165 -2.00 13.26 49.80
N THR A 166 -1.42 12.09 49.55
CA THR A 166 -0.41 11.48 50.41
C THR A 166 0.78 12.43 50.61
N GLN A 167 1.26 13.05 49.54
CA GLN A 167 2.35 14.01 49.63
C GLN A 167 1.96 15.24 50.46
N GLY A 168 0.78 15.81 50.23
CA GLY A 168 0.30 16.96 51.00
C GLY A 168 0.22 16.67 52.51
N LEU A 169 -0.18 15.45 52.88
CA LEU A 169 -0.21 15.01 54.28
C LEU A 169 1.21 14.84 54.87
N VAL A 170 2.14 14.25 54.11
CA VAL A 170 3.56 14.13 54.51
C VAL A 170 4.19 15.51 54.72
N ASP A 171 3.84 16.47 53.87
CA ASP A 171 4.33 17.85 53.94
C ASP A 171 3.67 18.66 55.08
N GLY A 172 2.79 18.04 55.89
CA GLY A 172 2.11 18.68 57.01
C GLY A 172 1.06 19.72 56.58
N SER A 173 0.54 19.63 55.36
CA SER A 173 -0.43 20.58 54.83
C SER A 173 -1.76 20.49 55.59
N GLY A 174 -2.27 21.63 56.05
CA GLY A 174 -3.64 21.72 56.57
C GLY A 174 -4.71 21.51 55.49
N PRO A 175 -6.01 21.50 55.84
CA PRO A 175 -7.11 21.16 54.93
C PRO A 175 -7.12 21.95 53.61
N ARG A 176 -6.79 23.25 53.65
CA ARG A 176 -6.68 24.10 52.45
C ARG A 176 -5.53 23.67 51.52
N GLY A 177 -4.40 23.26 52.08
CA GLY A 177 -3.25 22.77 51.32
C GLY A 177 -3.55 21.41 50.67
N VAL A 178 -4.25 20.52 51.38
CA VAL A 178 -4.71 19.23 50.84
C VAL A 178 -5.68 19.44 49.67
N ALA A 179 -6.64 20.34 49.79
CA ALA A 179 -7.55 20.70 48.70
C ALA A 179 -6.82 21.34 47.50
N PHE A 180 -5.77 22.13 47.76
CA PHE A 180 -4.92 22.69 46.70
C PHE A 180 -4.11 21.61 45.97
N SER A 181 -3.54 20.65 46.69
CA SER A 181 -2.84 19.49 46.10
C SER A 181 -3.79 18.63 45.26
N PHE A 182 -5.02 18.39 45.75
CA PHE A 182 -6.07 17.72 44.98
C PHE A 182 -6.34 18.47 43.67
N ARG A 183 -6.58 19.79 43.75
CA ARG A 183 -6.88 20.63 42.60
C ARG A 183 -5.80 20.55 41.53
N ASN A 184 -4.54 20.60 41.95
CA ASN A 184 -3.39 20.63 41.05
C ASN A 184 -3.16 19.31 40.33
N ALA A 185 -3.48 18.17 40.96
CA ALA A 185 -3.32 16.85 40.37
C ALA A 185 -4.35 16.53 39.27
N ILE A 186 -5.50 17.24 39.26
CA ILE A 186 -6.55 17.06 38.25
C ILE A 186 -5.99 17.36 36.86
N GLY A 187 -6.21 16.42 35.94
CA GLY A 187 -5.80 16.50 34.55
C GLY A 187 -4.39 16.00 34.28
N LEU A 188 -3.62 15.60 35.30
CA LEU A 188 -2.26 15.08 35.15
C LEU A 188 -2.16 13.61 35.54
N THR A 189 -1.14 12.93 34.99
CA THR A 189 -0.72 11.62 35.51
C THR A 189 0.24 11.79 36.69
N THR A 190 0.44 10.72 37.46
CA THR A 190 1.53 10.59 38.44
C THR A 190 2.88 11.06 37.91
N GLN A 191 3.27 10.62 36.70
CA GLN A 191 4.56 10.99 36.10
C GLN A 191 4.65 12.47 35.76
N GLN A 192 3.55 13.07 35.27
CA GLN A 192 3.52 14.49 34.95
C GLN A 192 3.51 15.35 36.20
N GLU A 193 2.79 14.94 37.25
CA GLU A 193 2.83 15.57 38.57
C GLU A 193 4.24 15.52 39.16
N GLU A 194 4.93 14.39 39.06
CA GLU A 194 6.33 14.28 39.48
C GLU A 194 7.24 15.20 38.66
N ALA A 195 7.05 15.30 37.34
CA ALA A 195 7.79 16.23 36.51
C ALA A 195 7.57 17.70 36.92
N VAL A 196 6.34 18.08 37.29
CA VAL A 196 6.02 19.42 37.82
C VAL A 196 6.76 19.68 39.13
N ARG A 197 6.73 18.73 40.07
CA ARG A 197 7.47 18.84 41.36
C ARG A 197 8.98 18.91 41.15
N ASN A 198 9.51 18.08 40.24
CA ASN A 198 10.92 18.10 39.88
C ASN A 198 11.32 19.45 39.29
N TYR A 199 10.48 20.03 38.44
CA TYR A 199 10.71 21.37 37.90
C TYR A 199 10.73 22.45 38.99
N ARG A 200 9.78 22.43 39.93
CA ARG A 200 9.80 23.34 41.10
C ARG A 200 11.13 23.25 41.85
N ARG A 201 11.57 22.04 42.20
CA ARG A 201 12.83 21.82 42.94
C ARG A 201 14.04 22.40 42.20
N LEU A 202 14.09 22.25 40.87
CA LEU A 202 15.16 22.82 40.06
C LEU A 202 15.16 24.34 40.07
N LEU A 203 13.98 24.97 40.10
CA LEU A 203 13.86 26.42 40.19
C LEU A 203 14.28 26.92 41.58
N GLU A 204 13.87 26.22 42.64
CA GLU A 204 14.22 26.55 44.03
C GLU A 204 15.73 26.42 44.29
N SER A 205 16.39 25.44 43.65
CA SER A 205 17.84 25.28 43.75
C SER A 205 18.65 26.16 42.79
N GLY A 206 17.99 26.97 41.95
CA GLY A 206 18.66 27.77 40.92
C GLY A 206 19.39 26.94 39.85
N SER A 207 18.99 25.68 39.64
CA SER A 207 19.68 24.77 38.72
C SER A 207 19.42 25.11 37.25
N ARG A 208 20.48 25.17 36.45
CA ARG A 208 20.42 25.36 34.99
C ARG A 208 19.63 24.25 34.28
N GLU A 209 19.50 23.07 34.88
CA GLU A 209 18.72 21.95 34.32
C GLU A 209 17.24 22.32 34.10
N ALA A 210 16.71 23.33 34.79
CA ALA A 210 15.37 23.85 34.54
C ALA A 210 15.19 24.33 33.08
N LEU A 211 16.25 24.84 32.44
CA LEU A 211 16.26 25.24 31.02
C LEU A 211 16.24 24.03 30.06
N GLY A 212 16.48 22.82 30.55
CA GLY A 212 16.38 21.59 29.77
C GLY A 212 14.97 21.04 29.68
N ARG A 213 14.01 21.58 30.44
CA ARG A 213 12.63 21.06 30.45
C ARG A 213 11.83 21.60 29.27
N ASP A 214 11.22 20.70 28.50
CA ASP A 214 10.51 21.05 27.26
C ASP A 214 9.23 21.88 27.48
N LEU A 215 8.50 21.60 28.56
CA LEU A 215 7.21 22.24 28.86
C LEU A 215 7.34 23.59 29.60
N ARG A 216 8.58 24.08 29.81
CA ARG A 216 8.79 25.37 30.47
C ARG A 216 8.33 26.52 29.59
N ASP A 217 7.97 27.62 30.24
CA ASP A 217 7.67 28.86 29.54
C ASP A 217 8.98 29.62 29.27
N ARG A 218 9.40 29.60 27.99
CA ARG A 218 10.67 30.20 27.53
C ARG A 218 10.78 31.70 27.80
N ARG A 219 9.68 32.39 28.10
CA ARG A 219 9.71 33.82 28.49
C ARG A 219 10.48 34.06 29.78
N TYR A 220 10.61 33.04 30.63
CA TYR A 220 11.36 33.11 31.89
C TYR A 220 12.81 32.63 31.79
N ASP A 221 13.28 32.18 30.62
CA ASP A 221 14.63 31.60 30.46
C ASP A 221 15.72 32.54 30.97
N ARG A 222 15.63 33.84 30.66
CA ARG A 222 16.59 34.85 31.15
C ARG A 222 16.63 34.96 32.68
N SER A 223 15.49 34.78 33.35
CA SER A 223 15.44 34.81 34.82
C SER A 223 16.07 33.56 35.42
N ILE A 224 15.82 32.39 34.81
CA ILE A 224 16.41 31.11 35.24
C ILE A 224 17.94 31.13 35.02
N GLU A 225 18.40 31.65 33.88
CA GLU A 225 19.83 31.82 33.60
C GLU A 225 20.51 32.73 34.61
N ARG A 226 19.90 33.87 34.94
CA ARG A 226 20.44 34.78 35.96
C ARG A 226 20.53 34.09 37.31
N ALA A 227 19.46 33.41 37.73
CA ALA A 227 19.45 32.70 39.01
C ALA A 227 20.54 31.62 39.09
N SER A 228 20.79 30.93 37.98
CA SER A 228 21.82 29.89 37.91
C SER A 228 23.24 30.44 37.80
N LEU A 229 23.48 31.52 37.05
CA LEU A 229 24.82 32.05 36.80
C LEU A 229 25.28 33.05 37.87
N ALA A 230 24.38 33.93 38.32
CA ALA A 230 24.68 34.99 39.28
C ALA A 230 24.46 34.54 40.73
N GLY A 231 23.86 33.36 40.95
CA GLY A 231 23.53 32.87 42.29
C GLY A 231 22.42 33.65 43.00
N GLU A 232 21.65 34.45 42.25
CA GLU A 232 20.51 35.22 42.77
C GLU A 232 19.24 34.34 42.78
N PRO A 233 18.73 33.93 43.95
CA PRO A 233 17.58 33.02 44.00
C PRO A 233 16.33 33.63 43.37
N LEU A 234 15.53 32.80 42.70
CA LEU A 234 14.20 33.20 42.22
C LEU A 234 13.28 33.42 43.42
N GLY A 235 12.47 34.49 43.40
CA GLY A 235 11.45 34.72 44.42
C GLY A 235 10.35 33.65 44.38
N GLY A 236 9.78 33.28 45.53
CA GLY A 236 8.74 32.25 45.65
C GLY A 236 7.57 32.44 44.68
N ASP A 237 6.97 33.64 44.65
CA ASP A 237 5.87 33.95 43.73
C ASP A 237 6.25 33.80 42.25
N GLN A 238 7.52 34.03 41.91
CA GLN A 238 8.02 33.85 40.56
C GLN A 238 8.11 32.37 40.21
N ILE A 239 8.64 31.55 41.12
CA ILE A 239 8.68 30.09 40.99
C ILE A 239 7.27 29.55 40.83
N ASP A 240 6.33 29.97 41.67
CA ASP A 240 4.92 29.54 41.61
C ASP A 240 4.30 29.81 40.24
N ARG A 241 4.48 31.03 39.69
CA ARG A 241 4.01 31.36 38.33
C ARG A 241 4.66 30.48 37.26
N MET A 242 5.95 30.21 37.34
CA MET A 242 6.64 29.34 36.37
C MET A 242 6.13 27.90 36.44
N VAL A 243 5.95 27.38 37.65
CA VAL A 243 5.44 26.03 37.92
C VAL A 243 3.99 25.89 37.44
N ASP A 244 3.14 26.88 37.67
CA ASP A 244 1.75 26.87 37.19
C ASP A 244 1.68 26.89 35.65
N ARG A 245 2.55 27.65 34.97
CA ARG A 245 2.65 27.60 33.51
C ARG A 245 3.14 26.25 33.01
N TYR A 246 4.13 25.67 33.68
CA TYR A 246 4.61 24.32 33.37
C TYR A 246 3.50 23.28 33.51
N ARG A 247 2.70 23.35 34.59
CA ARG A 247 1.53 22.49 34.83
C ARG A 247 0.48 22.66 33.73
N GLN A 248 0.14 23.90 33.36
CA GLN A 248 -0.79 24.17 32.26
C GLN A 248 -0.31 23.58 30.92
N ASN A 249 0.99 23.64 30.63
CA ASN A 249 1.57 23.04 29.44
C ASN A 249 1.57 21.50 29.50
N ALA A 250 1.76 20.91 30.69
CA ALA A 250 1.63 19.47 30.90
C ALA A 250 0.19 18.98 30.67
N ILE A 251 -0.81 19.72 31.15
CA ILE A 251 -2.24 19.43 30.89
C ILE A 251 -2.53 19.50 29.39
N LYS A 252 -2.02 20.52 28.68
CA LYS A 252 -2.18 20.63 27.21
C LYS A 252 -1.53 19.47 26.46
N SER A 253 -0.32 19.08 26.86
CA SER A 253 0.40 17.93 26.27
C SER A 253 -0.35 16.61 26.50
N ARG A 254 -0.93 16.43 27.70
CA ARG A 254 -1.81 15.29 28.00
C ARG A 254 -3.09 15.32 27.17
N ALA A 255 -3.74 16.48 27.06
CA ALA A 255 -4.94 16.66 26.24
C ALA A 255 -4.68 16.27 24.77
N GLU A 256 -3.52 16.65 24.23
CA GLU A 256 -3.10 16.24 22.89
C GLU A 256 -2.87 14.74 22.78
N THR A 257 -2.20 14.13 23.78
CA THR A 257 -1.93 12.68 23.79
C THR A 257 -3.22 11.86 23.84
N ILE A 258 -4.18 12.26 24.69
CA ILE A 258 -5.50 11.65 24.80
C ILE A 258 -6.26 11.84 23.48
N ALA A 259 -6.29 13.06 22.94
CA ALA A 259 -6.98 13.34 21.69
C ALA A 259 -6.46 12.46 20.55
N ILE A 260 -5.15 12.39 20.34
CA ILE A 260 -4.57 11.58 19.26
C ILE A 260 -4.87 10.08 19.48
N THR A 261 -4.70 9.58 20.71
CA THR A 261 -4.80 8.14 20.99
C THR A 261 -6.25 7.67 20.93
N GLU A 262 -7.16 8.35 21.62
CA GLU A 262 -8.55 7.92 21.73
C GLU A 262 -9.36 8.22 20.48
N THR A 263 -9.12 9.39 19.85
CA THR A 263 -9.79 9.72 18.58
C THR A 263 -9.31 8.76 17.49
N GLY A 264 -8.00 8.49 17.41
CA GLY A 264 -7.46 7.55 16.44
C GLY A 264 -8.01 6.13 16.59
N ARG A 265 -8.10 5.63 17.84
CA ARG A 265 -8.74 4.35 18.17
C ARG A 265 -10.20 4.31 17.71
N ALA A 266 -10.99 5.33 18.07
CA ALA A 266 -12.40 5.43 17.70
C ALA A 266 -12.63 5.55 16.18
N ILE A 267 -11.90 6.44 15.49
CA ILE A 267 -12.00 6.64 14.03
C ILE A 267 -11.61 5.35 13.30
N SER A 268 -10.49 4.74 13.67
CA SER A 268 -10.01 3.52 13.00
C SER A 268 -11.01 2.37 13.15
N ALA A 269 -11.54 2.17 14.37
CA ALA A 269 -12.59 1.18 14.62
C ALA A 269 -13.89 1.47 13.85
N ALA A 270 -14.36 2.71 13.88
CA ALA A 270 -15.59 3.13 13.23
C ALA A 270 -15.54 2.95 11.71
N ARG A 271 -14.47 3.42 11.08
CA ARG A 271 -14.28 3.30 9.63
C ARG A 271 -14.16 1.83 9.22
N HIS A 272 -13.46 1.01 10.01
CA HIS A 272 -13.34 -0.42 9.73
C HIS A 272 -14.67 -1.17 9.87
N GLU A 273 -15.47 -0.87 10.91
CA GLU A 273 -16.79 -1.48 11.08
C GLU A 273 -17.76 -1.02 10.00
N ALA A 274 -17.78 0.28 9.65
CA ALA A 274 -18.58 0.78 8.54
C ALA A 274 -18.20 0.08 7.23
N PHE A 275 -16.90 -0.09 6.97
CA PHE A 275 -16.42 -0.85 5.83
C PHE A 275 -16.91 -2.30 5.84
N ASN A 276 -16.87 -2.98 6.99
CA ASN A 276 -17.34 -4.35 7.13
C ASN A 276 -18.85 -4.47 6.91
N GLN A 277 -19.66 -3.59 7.50
CA GLN A 277 -21.12 -3.58 7.27
C GLN A 277 -21.44 -3.43 5.78
N ILE A 278 -20.80 -2.47 5.11
CA ILE A 278 -21.06 -2.18 3.70
C ILE A 278 -20.61 -3.35 2.81
N THR A 279 -19.42 -3.88 3.06
CA THR A 279 -18.90 -4.99 2.25
C THR A 279 -19.71 -6.27 2.44
N GLU A 280 -20.27 -6.50 3.63
CA GLU A 280 -21.21 -7.59 3.90
C GLU A 280 -22.56 -7.35 3.22
N GLU A 281 -23.13 -6.15 3.34
CA GLU A 281 -24.43 -5.78 2.75
C GLU A 281 -24.44 -5.87 1.22
N VAL A 282 -23.34 -5.47 0.57
CA VAL A 282 -23.19 -5.50 -0.90
C VAL A 282 -22.50 -6.78 -1.39
N GLU A 283 -22.25 -7.76 -0.51
CA GLU A 283 -21.60 -9.04 -0.83
C GLU A 283 -20.26 -8.88 -1.59
N ILE A 284 -19.44 -7.91 -1.17
CA ILE A 284 -18.12 -7.66 -1.75
C ILE A 284 -17.18 -8.82 -1.39
N ALA A 285 -16.58 -9.45 -2.40
CA ALA A 285 -15.62 -10.53 -2.18
C ALA A 285 -14.29 -10.01 -1.61
N ASP A 286 -13.62 -10.82 -0.80
CA ASP A 286 -12.39 -10.42 -0.10
C ASP A 286 -11.21 -10.11 -1.05
N ASP A 287 -11.19 -10.68 -2.25
CA ASP A 287 -10.21 -10.39 -3.31
C ASP A 287 -10.42 -9.00 -3.96
N GLN A 288 -11.61 -8.44 -3.84
CA GLN A 288 -11.92 -7.07 -4.24
C GLN A 288 -11.52 -6.05 -3.18
N ILE A 289 -11.16 -6.49 -1.98
CA ILE A 289 -10.88 -5.62 -0.85
C ILE A 289 -9.37 -5.44 -0.72
N GLU A 290 -8.93 -4.19 -0.81
CA GLU A 290 -7.56 -3.81 -0.52
C GLU A 290 -7.53 -2.78 0.60
N ARG A 291 -6.73 -3.05 1.63
CA ARG A 291 -6.49 -2.10 2.73
C ARG A 291 -5.04 -1.70 2.74
N GLU A 292 -4.79 -0.40 2.80
CA GLU A 292 -3.46 0.19 2.75
C GLU A 292 -3.19 0.97 4.04
N TRP A 293 -2.07 0.70 4.70
CA TRP A 293 -1.61 1.49 5.85
C TRP A 293 -0.90 2.76 5.34
N LYS A 294 -1.29 3.92 5.86
CA LYS A 294 -0.68 5.21 5.56
C LYS A 294 -0.10 5.85 6.81
N THR A 295 1.14 6.33 6.70
CA THR A 295 1.80 7.14 7.71
C THR A 295 1.63 8.62 7.42
N HIS A 296 1.83 9.46 8.44
CA HIS A 296 1.61 10.91 8.33
C HIS A 296 2.68 11.63 7.45
N ARG A 297 3.87 11.03 7.34
CA ARG A 297 5.06 11.49 6.61
C ARG A 297 5.61 12.85 7.05
N ASP A 298 5.59 13.12 8.35
CA ASP A 298 6.20 14.34 8.94
C ASP A 298 7.54 14.09 9.65
N GLY A 299 8.07 12.87 9.56
CA GLY A 299 9.34 12.48 10.16
C GLY A 299 9.25 12.12 11.64
N ARG A 300 8.05 12.20 12.25
CA ARG A 300 7.81 11.79 13.64
C ARG A 300 7.23 10.39 13.74
N GLU A 301 7.21 9.63 12.65
CA GLU A 301 6.85 8.23 12.67
C GLU A 301 7.87 7.45 13.50
N ARG A 302 7.36 6.60 14.40
CA ARG A 302 8.18 5.62 15.11
C ARG A 302 8.88 4.69 14.11
N PRO A 303 10.08 4.20 14.41
CA PRO A 303 10.84 3.33 13.50
C PRO A 303 10.04 2.15 12.95
N SER A 304 9.22 1.49 13.79
CA SER A 304 8.38 0.36 13.38
C SER A 304 7.28 0.71 12.38
N HIS A 305 6.88 1.99 12.28
CA HIS A 305 5.83 2.44 11.37
C HIS A 305 6.36 3.08 10.09
N ARG A 306 7.63 3.50 10.03
CA ARG A 306 8.21 4.19 8.86
C ARG A 306 8.03 3.42 7.55
N ASN A 307 8.13 2.09 7.61
CA ASN A 307 7.99 1.21 6.45
C ASN A 307 6.55 0.77 6.17
N MET A 308 5.56 1.29 6.91
CA MET A 308 4.16 0.92 6.75
C MET A 308 3.46 1.68 5.61
N GLN A 309 4.03 2.77 5.11
CA GLN A 309 3.43 3.71 4.14
C GLN A 309 2.88 3.09 2.84
N VAL A 310 3.37 1.90 2.46
CA VAL A 310 2.98 1.18 1.24
C VAL A 310 2.58 -0.27 1.55
N ARG A 311 2.32 -0.60 2.82
CA ARG A 311 1.89 -1.94 3.20
C ARG A 311 0.41 -2.08 2.88
N THR A 312 0.12 -3.01 1.98
CA THR A 312 -1.24 -3.42 1.63
C THR A 312 -1.51 -4.82 2.14
N VAL A 313 -2.77 -5.06 2.52
CA VAL A 313 -3.31 -6.39 2.81
C VAL A 313 -4.59 -6.56 1.98
N GLN A 314 -4.85 -7.78 1.54
CA GLN A 314 -6.09 -8.12 0.82
C GLN A 314 -7.12 -8.71 1.78
N GLY A 315 -8.40 -8.43 1.57
CA GLY A 315 -9.49 -8.94 2.38
C GLY A 315 -9.73 -8.21 3.70
N ARG A 316 -10.82 -8.59 4.37
CA ARG A 316 -11.30 -7.95 5.61
C ARG A 316 -10.50 -8.36 6.84
N GLU A 317 -10.07 -9.61 6.88
CA GLU A 317 -9.48 -10.24 8.08
C GLU A 317 -7.95 -10.26 8.09
N ALA A 318 -7.29 -9.95 6.96
CA ALA A 318 -5.84 -9.97 6.90
C ALA A 318 -5.22 -8.91 7.83
N LYS A 319 -4.29 -9.31 8.68
CA LYS A 319 -3.63 -8.38 9.60
C LYS A 319 -2.40 -7.75 8.97
N PHE A 320 -2.14 -6.49 9.31
CA PHE A 320 -0.87 -5.85 9.05
C PHE A 320 0.20 -6.37 10.02
N VAL A 321 1.45 -6.43 9.58
CA VAL A 321 2.60 -6.72 10.42
C VAL A 321 3.50 -5.50 10.46
N THR A 322 3.71 -4.92 11.66
CA THR A 322 4.55 -3.73 11.83
C THR A 322 6.04 -4.07 11.66
N GLY A 323 6.90 -3.06 11.59
CA GLY A 323 8.35 -3.27 11.55
C GLY A 323 8.92 -4.01 12.77
N ASN A 324 8.18 -4.06 13.88
CA ASN A 324 8.52 -4.82 15.08
C ASN A 324 7.92 -6.25 15.10
N GLY A 325 7.27 -6.69 14.01
CA GLY A 325 6.63 -8.00 13.93
C GLY A 325 5.28 -8.09 14.66
N VAL A 326 4.72 -6.97 15.14
CA VAL A 326 3.41 -6.95 15.80
C VAL A 326 2.31 -7.07 14.76
N SER A 327 1.39 -8.02 14.95
CA SER A 327 0.22 -8.20 14.09
C SER A 327 -0.93 -7.32 14.58
N MET A 328 -1.45 -6.45 13.71
CA MET A 328 -2.54 -5.51 14.02
C MET A 328 -3.55 -5.50 12.88
N MET A 329 -4.85 -5.49 13.18
CA MET A 329 -5.89 -5.43 12.15
C MET A 329 -5.89 -4.09 11.40
N ARG A 330 -5.54 -3.01 12.11
CA ARG A 330 -5.57 -1.63 11.62
C ARG A 330 -4.65 -0.73 12.45
N PRO A 331 -4.29 0.47 11.99
CA PRO A 331 -3.72 1.49 12.86
C PRO A 331 -4.59 1.72 14.10
N HIS A 332 -3.98 1.98 15.25
CA HIS A 332 -4.69 2.16 16.53
C HIS A 332 -5.47 0.93 17.05
N ASP A 333 -5.18 -0.27 16.55
CA ASP A 333 -5.77 -1.51 17.07
C ASP A 333 -5.37 -1.73 18.55
N PRO A 334 -6.35 -1.78 19.49
CA PRO A 334 -6.06 -1.94 20.91
C PRO A 334 -5.41 -3.29 21.28
N SER A 335 -5.41 -4.29 20.38
CA SER A 335 -4.63 -5.52 20.61
C SER A 335 -3.11 -5.30 20.47
N GLY A 336 -2.69 -4.17 19.90
CA GLY A 336 -1.28 -3.80 19.80
C GLY A 336 -0.75 -3.23 21.12
N PRO A 337 0.57 -3.39 21.41
CA PRO A 337 1.16 -2.81 22.61
C PRO A 337 1.17 -1.28 22.55
N SER A 338 1.27 -0.63 23.71
CA SER A 338 1.30 0.83 23.85
C SER A 338 2.37 1.51 22.98
N SER A 339 3.51 0.84 22.77
CA SER A 339 4.62 1.26 21.90
C SER A 339 4.26 1.32 20.41
N GLU A 340 3.12 0.76 20.00
CA GLU A 340 2.61 0.80 18.63
C GLU A 340 1.40 1.76 18.50
N VAL A 341 0.58 1.89 19.55
CA VAL A 341 -0.72 2.60 19.45
C VAL A 341 -0.73 4.01 20.03
N ILE A 342 0.00 4.28 21.13
CA ILE A 342 -0.04 5.60 21.80
C ILE A 342 0.59 6.65 20.90
N ARG A 343 -0.10 7.78 20.70
CA ARG A 343 0.28 8.85 19.76
C ARG A 343 0.57 8.35 18.33
N CYS A 344 0.00 7.21 17.94
CA CYS A 344 -0.03 6.83 16.53
C CYS A 344 -0.83 7.89 15.77
N ARG A 345 -0.43 8.22 14.54
CA ARG A 345 -1.15 9.15 13.65
C ARG A 345 -1.30 8.53 12.26
N CYS A 346 -1.20 7.20 12.20
CA CYS A 346 -1.33 6.48 10.96
C CYS A 346 -2.80 6.21 10.69
N VAL A 347 -3.18 6.15 9.44
CA VAL A 347 -4.55 5.87 9.01
C VAL A 347 -4.56 4.70 8.04
N GLN A 348 -5.70 4.02 7.92
CA GLN A 348 -5.90 3.04 6.86
C GLN A 348 -6.73 3.64 5.73
N LEU A 349 -6.37 3.34 4.49
CA LEU A 349 -7.23 3.57 3.32
C LEU A 349 -7.84 2.23 2.93
N MET A 350 -9.14 2.23 2.64
CA MET A 350 -9.89 1.03 2.29
C MET A 350 -10.45 1.23 0.89
N ARG A 351 -10.05 0.34 -0.01
CA ARG A 351 -10.44 0.39 -1.41
C ARG A 351 -11.24 -0.85 -1.74
N ILE A 352 -12.42 -0.63 -2.31
CA ILE A 352 -13.17 -1.67 -2.99
C ILE A 352 -12.75 -1.56 -4.46
N LYS A 353 -11.92 -2.50 -4.89
CA LYS A 353 -11.64 -2.68 -6.31
C LYS A 353 -12.99 -2.96 -6.97
N LYS A 354 -13.28 -2.25 -8.06
CA LYS A 354 -14.30 -2.70 -9.00
C LYS A 354 -14.04 -4.20 -9.19
N PRO A 355 -15.05 -5.06 -9.12
CA PRO A 355 -14.83 -6.43 -9.53
C PRO A 355 -14.16 -6.31 -10.89
N GLU A 356 -12.91 -6.79 -11.00
CA GLU A 356 -12.50 -7.35 -12.28
C GLU A 356 -13.70 -8.18 -12.66
N ALA A 357 -14.27 -7.91 -13.84
CA ALA A 357 -15.38 -8.72 -14.31
C ALA A 357 -14.92 -10.13 -13.99
N LYS A 358 -15.58 -10.80 -13.03
CA LYS A 358 -15.29 -12.21 -12.78
C LYS A 358 -15.22 -12.74 -14.19
N PRO A 359 -14.12 -13.40 -14.62
CA PRO A 359 -14.18 -14.09 -15.89
C PRO A 359 -15.48 -14.83 -15.75
N GLN A 360 -16.48 -14.42 -16.55
CA GLN A 360 -17.73 -15.11 -16.48
C GLN A 360 -17.24 -16.54 -16.64
N VAL A 361 -17.65 -17.43 -15.76
CA VAL A 361 -17.64 -18.83 -16.17
C VAL A 361 -18.71 -18.86 -17.25
N ALA A 362 -18.31 -18.32 -18.40
CA ALA A 362 -18.95 -18.37 -19.67
C ALA A 362 -19.08 -19.87 -19.88
N PRO A 363 -20.25 -20.30 -20.36
CA PRO A 363 -20.53 -21.72 -20.58
C PRO A 363 -19.30 -22.33 -21.21
N GLU A 364 -18.65 -23.22 -20.46
CA GLU A 364 -17.31 -23.77 -20.66
C GLU A 364 -16.75 -23.41 -22.04
N VAL A 365 -16.05 -22.26 -22.14
CA VAL A 365 -15.52 -21.84 -23.45
C VAL A 365 -14.48 -22.89 -23.84
N SER A 366 -14.91 -23.78 -24.72
CA SER A 366 -14.07 -24.88 -25.16
C SER A 366 -12.78 -24.31 -25.74
N LEU A 367 -11.67 -25.00 -25.52
CA LEU A 367 -10.36 -24.57 -26.06
C LEU A 367 -10.43 -24.39 -27.58
N LYS A 368 -11.26 -25.21 -28.24
CA LYS A 368 -11.57 -25.07 -29.66
C LYS A 368 -12.16 -23.71 -30.01
N ARG A 369 -13.10 -23.19 -29.21
CA ARG A 369 -13.69 -21.86 -29.46
C ARG A 369 -12.65 -20.76 -29.30
N LEU A 370 -11.77 -20.85 -28.30
CA LEU A 370 -10.67 -19.90 -28.11
C LEU A 370 -9.65 -19.97 -29.25
N ASP A 371 -9.32 -21.18 -29.72
CA ASP A 371 -8.47 -21.38 -30.90
C ASP A 371 -9.11 -20.75 -32.16
N ASP A 372 -10.41 -20.98 -32.37
CA ASP A 372 -11.17 -20.46 -33.52
C ASP A 372 -11.25 -18.91 -33.48
N GLU A 373 -11.48 -18.33 -32.29
CA GLU A 373 -11.50 -16.86 -32.08
C GLU A 373 -10.12 -16.23 -32.28
N ALA A 374 -9.07 -16.78 -31.66
CA ALA A 374 -7.71 -16.26 -31.79
C ALA A 374 -7.20 -16.36 -33.23
N ARG A 375 -7.44 -17.51 -33.90
CA ARG A 375 -7.18 -17.69 -35.34
C ARG A 375 -7.91 -16.66 -36.18
N GLY A 376 -9.22 -16.49 -35.94
CA GLY A 376 -10.06 -15.55 -36.68
C GLY A 376 -9.58 -14.11 -36.53
N ALA A 377 -9.21 -13.70 -35.33
CA ALA A 377 -8.73 -12.35 -35.02
C ALA A 377 -7.42 -12.01 -35.77
N VAL A 378 -6.39 -12.85 -35.65
CA VAL A 378 -5.08 -12.59 -36.30
C VAL A 378 -5.16 -12.69 -37.82
N LEU A 379 -5.96 -13.63 -38.36
CA LEU A 379 -6.17 -13.71 -39.81
C LEU A 379 -6.93 -12.48 -40.34
N SER A 380 -8.00 -12.08 -39.66
CA SER A 380 -8.78 -10.91 -40.06
C SER A 380 -7.92 -9.65 -40.01
N ALA A 381 -7.05 -9.50 -39.00
CA ALA A 381 -6.14 -8.38 -38.89
C ALA A 381 -5.09 -8.39 -40.00
N GLY A 382 -4.38 -9.50 -40.17
CA GLY A 382 -3.36 -9.61 -41.19
C GLY A 382 -3.90 -9.49 -42.62
N GLN A 383 -5.12 -9.95 -42.90
CA GLN A 383 -5.75 -9.76 -44.21
C GLN A 383 -6.14 -8.31 -44.48
N ARG A 384 -6.39 -7.51 -43.43
CA ARG A 384 -6.72 -6.08 -43.58
C ARG A 384 -5.50 -5.24 -43.93
N ASP A 385 -4.35 -5.49 -43.31
CA ASP A 385 -3.17 -4.61 -43.41
C ASP A 385 -1.92 -5.28 -44.00
N GLY A 386 -1.93 -6.59 -44.19
CA GLY A 386 -0.81 -7.35 -44.74
C GLY A 386 0.31 -7.65 -43.73
N PHE A 387 0.15 -7.32 -42.45
CA PHE A 387 1.17 -7.54 -41.42
C PHE A 387 0.93 -8.83 -40.62
N GLU A 388 1.93 -9.22 -39.84
CA GLU A 388 1.80 -10.30 -38.84
C GLU A 388 1.20 -9.74 -37.56
N HIS A 389 0.22 -10.45 -37.01
CA HIS A 389 -0.46 -10.10 -35.77
C HIS A 389 -0.36 -11.27 -34.81
N LEU A 390 -0.30 -10.98 -33.52
CA LEU A 390 -0.24 -11.97 -32.46
C LEU A 390 -1.48 -11.86 -31.58
N GLY A 391 -2.10 -12.98 -31.29
CA GLY A 391 -3.16 -13.11 -30.29
C GLY A 391 -3.01 -14.44 -29.57
N GLY A 392 -3.86 -14.70 -28.60
CA GLY A 392 -3.81 -15.98 -27.89
C GLY A 392 -4.62 -15.98 -26.62
N TYR A 393 -4.41 -17.00 -25.81
CA TYR A 393 -5.09 -17.17 -24.54
C TYR A 393 -4.27 -18.04 -23.59
N ASP A 394 -4.58 -18.00 -22.30
CA ASP A 394 -4.06 -18.97 -21.34
C ASP A 394 -5.00 -20.18 -21.26
N ARG A 395 -4.49 -21.38 -21.51
CA ARG A 395 -5.28 -22.62 -21.53
C ARG A 395 -5.77 -23.06 -20.13
N ILE A 396 -5.10 -22.64 -19.06
CA ILE A 396 -5.49 -22.92 -17.68
C ILE A 396 -6.58 -21.93 -17.26
N THR A 397 -6.32 -20.63 -17.37
CA THR A 397 -7.24 -19.60 -16.86
C THR A 397 -8.37 -19.25 -17.83
N ARG A 398 -8.25 -19.65 -19.11
CA ARG A 398 -9.14 -19.28 -20.23
C ARG A 398 -9.18 -17.79 -20.54
N GLU A 399 -8.21 -17.04 -20.03
CA GLU A 399 -8.05 -15.62 -20.27
C GLU A 399 -7.54 -15.38 -21.70
N VAL A 400 -8.25 -14.57 -22.48
CA VAL A 400 -7.81 -14.12 -23.81
C VAL A 400 -6.77 -13.02 -23.66
N LEU A 401 -5.66 -13.15 -24.37
CA LEU A 401 -4.60 -12.16 -24.42
C LEU A 401 -5.00 -11.02 -25.37
N ALA A 402 -4.62 -9.80 -25.03
CA ALA A 402 -4.77 -8.66 -25.94
C ALA A 402 -4.06 -8.95 -27.27
N GLN A 403 -4.72 -8.66 -28.39
CA GLN A 403 -4.11 -8.75 -29.70
C GLN A 403 -3.00 -7.70 -29.79
N ILE A 404 -1.83 -8.12 -30.26
CA ILE A 404 -0.70 -7.25 -30.53
C ILE A 404 -0.55 -7.14 -32.04
N ASP A 405 -0.75 -5.93 -32.53
CA ASP A 405 -0.64 -5.64 -33.96
C ASP A 405 0.83 -5.50 -34.36
N GLY A 406 1.21 -6.11 -35.47
CA GLY A 406 2.56 -5.99 -36.02
C GLY A 406 2.80 -4.65 -36.72
N SER A 407 4.07 -4.38 -37.00
CA SER A 407 4.50 -3.26 -37.83
C SER A 407 5.27 -3.76 -39.05
N ALA A 408 5.67 -2.85 -39.95
CA ALA A 408 6.24 -3.13 -41.28
C ALA A 408 7.47 -4.06 -41.36
N ASN A 409 7.98 -4.58 -40.24
CA ASN A 409 9.15 -5.46 -40.15
C ASN A 409 8.81 -6.95 -40.01
N ASN A 410 7.56 -7.39 -40.23
CA ASN A 410 7.14 -8.81 -40.15
C ASN A 410 7.58 -9.49 -38.83
N TYR A 411 7.41 -8.79 -37.72
CA TYR A 411 7.66 -9.30 -36.37
C TYR A 411 6.75 -8.58 -35.38
N VAL A 412 6.30 -9.30 -34.34
CA VAL A 412 5.46 -8.77 -33.26
C VAL A 412 6.23 -8.81 -31.94
N GLY A 413 6.40 -7.65 -31.29
CA GLY A 413 7.03 -7.57 -29.97
C GLY A 413 6.06 -7.89 -28.84
N PHE A 414 6.54 -8.46 -27.74
CA PHE A 414 5.71 -8.70 -26.56
C PHE A 414 5.56 -7.43 -25.71
N THR A 415 4.39 -7.26 -25.10
CA THR A 415 4.21 -6.27 -24.02
C THR A 415 4.87 -6.78 -22.74
N ASP A 416 5.23 -5.87 -21.82
CA ASP A 416 5.81 -6.23 -20.51
C ASP A 416 4.91 -7.21 -19.71
N GLU A 417 3.60 -7.11 -19.90
CA GLU A 417 2.62 -7.97 -19.25
C GLU A 417 2.60 -9.38 -19.86
N LEU A 418 2.57 -9.48 -21.19
CA LEU A 418 2.64 -10.75 -21.90
C LEU A 418 3.98 -11.44 -21.63
N GLU A 419 5.08 -10.69 -21.62
CA GLU A 419 6.41 -11.24 -21.34
C GLU A 419 6.50 -11.84 -19.92
N LYS A 420 5.90 -11.19 -18.92
CA LYS A 420 5.80 -11.76 -17.56
C LYS A 420 5.07 -13.11 -17.55
N LYS A 421 3.93 -13.20 -18.24
CA LYS A 421 3.16 -14.47 -18.32
C LYS A 421 3.94 -15.55 -19.07
N LEU A 422 4.63 -15.19 -20.15
CA LEU A 422 5.49 -16.11 -20.91
C LEU A 422 6.69 -16.65 -20.11
N ARG A 423 7.21 -15.85 -19.16
CA ARG A 423 8.31 -16.26 -18.27
C ARG A 423 7.83 -17.05 -17.06
N ASP A 424 6.55 -17.01 -16.72
CA ASP A 424 5.98 -17.75 -15.59
C ASP A 424 5.73 -19.23 -15.99
N PRO A 425 6.42 -20.20 -15.38
CA PRO A 425 6.20 -21.63 -15.66
C PRO A 425 4.83 -22.16 -15.21
N LYS A 426 4.04 -21.37 -14.46
CA LYS A 426 2.67 -21.74 -14.08
C LYS A 426 1.63 -21.38 -15.15
N SER A 427 1.98 -20.53 -16.11
CA SER A 427 1.13 -20.18 -17.24
C SER A 427 1.14 -21.29 -18.30
N ALA A 428 0.09 -21.37 -19.11
CA ALA A 428 0.03 -22.29 -20.25
C ALA A 428 -0.52 -21.57 -21.49
N LEU A 429 0.27 -20.64 -22.03
CA LEU A 429 -0.17 -19.78 -23.12
C LEU A 429 -0.22 -20.51 -24.46
N VAL A 430 -1.33 -20.34 -25.18
CA VAL A 430 -1.50 -20.75 -26.58
C VAL A 430 -1.50 -19.48 -27.42
N LEU A 431 -0.46 -19.29 -28.21
CA LEU A 431 -0.29 -18.11 -29.07
C LEU A 431 -0.60 -18.43 -30.51
N HIS A 432 -1.32 -17.53 -31.18
CA HIS A 432 -1.69 -17.58 -32.59
C HIS A 432 -1.11 -16.35 -33.29
N HIS A 433 -0.48 -16.55 -34.44
CA HIS A 433 -0.10 -15.46 -35.33
C HIS A 433 -0.41 -15.80 -36.78
N ASN A 434 -0.52 -14.79 -37.63
CA ASN A 434 -0.71 -15.00 -39.07
C ASN A 434 0.62 -14.85 -39.83
N HIS A 435 0.76 -15.61 -40.92
CA HIS A 435 1.80 -15.46 -41.92
C HIS A 435 1.17 -15.01 -43.24
N PRO A 436 1.38 -13.77 -43.70
CA PRO A 436 0.90 -13.31 -45.01
C PRO A 436 1.39 -14.20 -46.16
N SER A 437 2.64 -14.69 -46.06
CA SER A 437 3.22 -15.64 -47.02
C SER A 437 2.66 -17.07 -46.92
N SER A 438 1.82 -17.35 -45.92
CA SER A 438 1.25 -18.68 -45.64
C SER A 438 2.28 -19.80 -45.41
N SER A 439 3.52 -19.44 -45.04
CA SER A 439 4.55 -20.41 -44.66
C SER A 439 4.26 -21.05 -43.30
N SER A 440 4.87 -22.21 -43.04
CA SER A 440 4.88 -22.86 -41.72
C SER A 440 5.72 -22.08 -40.69
N LEU A 441 5.70 -22.50 -39.42
CA LEU A 441 6.49 -21.96 -38.31
C LEU A 441 7.98 -21.87 -38.67
N SER A 442 8.56 -20.69 -38.49
CA SER A 442 9.97 -20.35 -38.71
C SER A 442 10.87 -20.85 -37.56
N ALA A 443 12.18 -20.66 -37.72
CA ALA A 443 13.11 -21.00 -36.64
C ALA A 443 12.90 -20.12 -35.40
N GLN A 444 12.57 -18.83 -35.61
CA GLN A 444 12.28 -17.88 -34.55
C GLN A 444 11.05 -18.31 -33.74
N ASP A 445 9.97 -18.73 -34.41
CA ASP A 445 8.73 -19.17 -33.74
C ASP A 445 8.98 -20.38 -32.85
N LEU A 446 9.77 -21.33 -33.35
CA LEU A 446 10.14 -22.53 -32.61
C LEU A 446 11.11 -22.24 -31.46
N MET A 447 11.98 -21.23 -31.60
CA MET A 447 12.86 -20.81 -30.51
C MET A 447 12.10 -20.17 -29.36
N MET A 448 11.00 -19.45 -29.63
CA MET A 448 10.15 -18.89 -28.57
C MET A 448 9.57 -19.99 -27.68
N LEU A 449 9.10 -21.08 -28.30
CA LEU A 449 8.53 -22.24 -27.60
C LEU A 449 9.54 -22.86 -26.61
N ASN A 450 10.85 -22.86 -26.95
CA ASN A 450 11.90 -23.36 -26.05
C ASN A 450 12.40 -22.31 -25.04
N SER A 451 12.26 -21.01 -25.33
CA SER A 451 12.83 -19.92 -24.53
C SER A 451 11.88 -19.43 -23.42
N TYR A 452 10.58 -19.66 -23.57
CA TYR A 452 9.55 -19.20 -22.63
C TYR A 452 8.84 -20.38 -21.97
N PRO A 453 9.06 -20.65 -20.67
CA PRO A 453 8.48 -21.81 -19.99
C PRO A 453 6.96 -21.73 -19.83
N GLY A 454 6.36 -20.53 -19.86
CA GLY A 454 4.91 -20.34 -19.83
C GLY A 454 4.23 -20.49 -21.19
N MET A 455 4.98 -20.67 -22.28
CA MET A 455 4.43 -20.92 -23.61
C MET A 455 4.13 -22.41 -23.80
N HIS A 456 2.85 -22.76 -23.94
CA HIS A 456 2.42 -24.13 -24.17
C HIS A 456 2.39 -24.50 -25.66
N THR A 457 1.82 -23.64 -26.51
CA THR A 457 1.65 -23.90 -27.95
C THR A 457 1.81 -22.62 -28.76
N VAL A 458 2.40 -22.75 -29.95
CA VAL A 458 2.44 -21.69 -30.96
C VAL A 458 1.75 -22.16 -32.25
N TRP A 459 0.84 -21.33 -32.75
CA TRP A 459 0.12 -21.50 -34.01
C TRP A 459 0.52 -20.42 -35.01
N ALA A 460 0.75 -20.82 -36.25
CA ALA A 460 0.90 -19.93 -37.41
C ALA A 460 -0.23 -20.19 -38.42
N HIS A 461 -0.90 -19.14 -38.87
CA HIS A 461 -2.04 -19.22 -39.80
C HIS A 461 -1.73 -18.48 -41.11
N GLY A 462 -1.77 -19.21 -42.22
CA GLY A 462 -1.63 -18.63 -43.54
C GLY A 462 -2.89 -17.94 -44.03
N HIS A 463 -2.74 -16.84 -44.76
CA HIS A 463 -3.86 -16.16 -45.43
C HIS A 463 -4.58 -17.04 -46.47
N ASN A 464 -3.92 -18.11 -46.93
CA ASN A 464 -4.50 -19.13 -47.79
C ASN A 464 -5.37 -20.18 -47.05
N GLY A 465 -5.54 -20.03 -45.73
CA GLY A 465 -6.31 -20.93 -44.86
C GLY A 465 -5.50 -22.06 -44.20
N SER A 466 -4.23 -22.23 -44.55
CA SER A 466 -3.36 -23.22 -43.87
C SER A 466 -3.12 -22.85 -42.42
N SER A 467 -2.95 -23.83 -41.54
CA SER A 467 -2.61 -23.63 -40.13
C SER A 467 -1.55 -24.62 -39.68
N TYR A 468 -0.63 -24.19 -38.82
CA TYR A 468 0.49 -24.99 -38.33
C TYR A 468 0.63 -24.78 -36.83
N ALA A 469 0.86 -25.84 -36.05
CA ALA A 469 1.08 -25.73 -34.62
C ALA A 469 2.27 -26.56 -34.15
N ALA A 470 2.98 -26.05 -33.13
CA ALA A 470 4.02 -26.81 -32.42
C ALA A 470 3.90 -26.66 -30.90
N TRP A 471 4.19 -27.73 -30.16
CA TRP A 471 4.20 -27.75 -28.70
C TRP A 471 5.17 -28.81 -28.15
N GLU A 472 5.37 -28.82 -26.82
CA GLU A 472 6.26 -29.77 -26.12
C GLU A 472 7.69 -29.86 -26.71
N PRO A 473 8.46 -28.76 -26.71
CA PRO A 473 9.83 -28.77 -27.23
C PRO A 473 10.73 -29.67 -26.37
N LYS A 474 11.60 -30.45 -27.02
CA LYS A 474 12.54 -31.39 -26.39
C LYS A 474 13.94 -31.20 -26.95
N ARG A 475 14.76 -30.42 -26.23
CA ARG A 475 16.13 -30.04 -26.65
C ARG A 475 16.12 -29.43 -28.07
N LEU A 476 15.14 -28.58 -28.35
CA LEU A 476 14.95 -27.91 -29.63
C LEU A 476 15.82 -26.64 -29.68
N THR A 477 17.12 -26.82 -29.91
CA THR A 477 18.07 -25.69 -30.01
C THR A 477 18.08 -25.12 -31.42
N GLU A 478 18.49 -23.85 -31.55
CA GLU A 478 18.68 -23.19 -32.84
C GLU A 478 19.53 -24.02 -33.81
N LYS A 479 20.63 -24.60 -33.30
CA LYS A 479 21.50 -25.49 -34.08
C LYS A 479 20.73 -26.68 -34.66
N VAL A 480 19.88 -27.34 -33.88
CA VAL A 480 19.08 -28.48 -34.35
C VAL A 480 18.12 -28.06 -35.46
N ILE A 481 17.47 -26.90 -35.32
CA ILE A 481 16.56 -26.35 -36.33
C ILE A 481 17.32 -26.04 -37.63
N VAL A 482 18.42 -25.31 -37.53
CA VAL A 482 19.25 -24.89 -38.67
C VAL A 482 19.85 -26.09 -39.40
N ASP A 483 20.39 -27.07 -38.68
CA ASP A 483 20.99 -28.27 -39.28
C ASP A 483 19.93 -29.13 -39.97
N THR A 484 18.74 -29.25 -39.38
CA THR A 484 17.60 -29.95 -40.00
C THR A 484 17.17 -29.24 -41.29
N ARG A 485 17.05 -27.91 -41.26
CA ARG A 485 16.74 -27.10 -42.45
C ARG A 485 17.75 -27.29 -43.58
N LYS A 486 19.06 -27.29 -43.27
CA LYS A 486 20.11 -27.56 -44.26
C LYS A 486 19.98 -28.94 -44.90
N ARG A 487 19.63 -29.96 -44.11
CA ARG A 487 19.40 -31.33 -44.62
C ARG A 487 18.17 -31.38 -45.55
N VAL A 488 17.03 -30.85 -45.11
CA VAL A 488 15.81 -30.78 -45.93
C VAL A 488 16.05 -30.04 -47.24
N ARG A 489 16.69 -28.87 -47.16
CA ARG A 489 16.98 -28.05 -48.33
C ARG A 489 17.84 -28.79 -49.36
N ARG A 490 18.89 -29.50 -48.92
CA ARG A 490 19.73 -30.31 -49.82
C ARG A 490 18.93 -31.40 -50.54
N GLU A 491 18.02 -32.08 -49.85
CA GLU A 491 17.16 -33.08 -50.48
C GLU A 491 16.21 -32.47 -51.49
N LEU A 492 15.58 -31.34 -51.17
CA LEU A 492 14.73 -30.61 -52.09
C LEU A 492 15.50 -30.15 -53.33
N GLU A 493 16.70 -29.58 -53.16
CA GLU A 493 17.57 -29.15 -54.27
C GLU A 493 17.93 -30.34 -55.20
N ARG A 494 18.21 -31.52 -54.66
CA ARG A 494 18.44 -32.75 -55.46
C ARG A 494 17.22 -33.12 -56.29
N LYS A 495 16.01 -33.05 -55.71
CA LYS A 495 14.76 -33.36 -56.42
C LYS A 495 14.43 -32.32 -57.49
N VAL A 496 14.74 -31.05 -57.24
CA VAL A 496 14.62 -29.98 -58.23
C VAL A 496 15.58 -30.20 -59.41
N ASN A 497 16.86 -30.49 -59.13
CA ASN A 497 17.85 -30.75 -60.18
C ASN A 497 17.51 -31.97 -61.04
N THR A 498 16.83 -32.96 -60.46
CA THR A 498 16.33 -34.15 -61.18
C THR A 498 14.93 -33.96 -61.78
N ARG A 499 14.41 -32.72 -61.77
CA ARG A 499 13.08 -32.33 -62.31
C ARG A 499 11.91 -33.10 -61.71
N LYS A 500 12.07 -33.65 -60.51
CA LYS A 500 11.00 -34.34 -59.77
C LYS A 500 10.07 -33.39 -59.03
N ILE A 501 10.53 -32.17 -58.74
CA ILE A 501 9.77 -31.11 -58.07
C ILE A 501 10.17 -29.78 -58.72
N THR A 502 9.25 -28.84 -58.86
CA THR A 502 9.58 -27.47 -59.33
C THR A 502 10.29 -26.67 -58.23
N PRO A 503 11.15 -25.68 -58.57
CA PRO A 503 11.72 -24.78 -57.56
C PRO A 503 10.67 -24.07 -56.70
N PHE A 504 9.54 -23.71 -57.32
CA PHE A 504 8.41 -23.06 -56.66
C PHE A 504 7.78 -23.99 -55.59
N ASN A 505 7.45 -25.24 -55.96
CA ASN A 505 6.87 -26.20 -55.02
C ASN A 505 7.85 -26.64 -53.94
N ALA A 506 9.14 -26.79 -54.28
CA ALA A 506 10.19 -27.06 -53.30
C ALA A 506 10.28 -25.93 -52.25
N LYS A 507 10.25 -24.67 -52.69
CA LYS A 507 10.23 -23.54 -51.77
C LYS A 507 8.97 -23.52 -50.92
N ALA A 508 7.84 -23.89 -51.52
CA ALA A 508 6.54 -23.85 -50.87
C ALA A 508 6.39 -24.83 -49.71
N VAL A 509 7.07 -25.98 -49.78
CA VAL A 509 6.99 -27.04 -48.75
C VAL A 509 8.19 -27.06 -47.80
N GLU A 510 9.27 -26.32 -48.09
CA GLU A 510 10.54 -26.33 -47.34
C GLU A 510 10.31 -26.26 -45.82
N THR A 511 9.68 -25.19 -45.33
CA THR A 511 9.50 -24.95 -43.89
C THR A 511 8.59 -26.00 -43.24
N HIS A 512 7.58 -26.49 -43.96
CA HIS A 512 6.69 -27.54 -43.46
C HIS A 512 7.44 -28.88 -43.30
N LEU A 513 8.27 -29.25 -44.28
CA LEU A 513 9.10 -30.45 -44.21
C LEU A 513 10.16 -30.39 -43.10
N VAL A 514 10.69 -29.19 -42.81
CA VAL A 514 11.58 -28.99 -41.64
C VAL A 514 10.86 -29.33 -40.34
N ASN A 515 9.63 -28.85 -40.17
CA ASN A 515 8.89 -29.07 -38.93
C ASN A 515 8.45 -30.54 -38.78
N LEU A 516 8.07 -31.21 -39.87
CA LEU A 516 7.84 -32.66 -39.90
C LEU A 516 9.11 -33.46 -39.55
N ALA A 517 10.27 -33.04 -40.06
CA ALA A 517 11.54 -33.69 -39.73
C ALA A 517 11.92 -33.52 -38.24
N LEU A 518 11.70 -32.34 -37.67
CA LEU A 518 11.92 -32.06 -36.24
C LEU A 518 11.00 -32.89 -35.34
N GLU A 519 9.73 -33.06 -35.72
CA GLU A 519 8.80 -33.97 -35.03
C GLU A 519 9.25 -35.43 -35.12
N ARG A 520 9.65 -35.91 -36.32
CA ARG A 520 10.17 -37.28 -36.51
C ARG A 520 11.45 -37.53 -35.71
N LEU A 521 12.26 -36.50 -35.47
CA LEU A 521 13.43 -36.55 -34.58
C LEU A 521 13.07 -36.48 -33.08
N GLY A 522 11.78 -36.36 -32.74
CA GLY A 522 11.27 -36.29 -31.37
C GLY A 522 11.58 -34.96 -30.67
N ARG A 523 11.80 -33.87 -31.42
CA ARG A 523 12.21 -32.57 -30.88
C ARG A 523 11.05 -31.66 -30.51
N MET A 524 9.87 -31.93 -31.02
CA MET A 524 8.61 -31.23 -30.70
C MET A 524 7.44 -32.09 -31.18
N LYS A 525 6.23 -31.79 -30.73
CA LYS A 525 5.01 -32.22 -31.41
C LYS A 525 4.63 -31.17 -32.45
N TYR A 526 4.11 -31.62 -33.59
CA TYR A 526 3.77 -30.72 -34.69
C TYR A 526 2.47 -31.18 -35.37
N THR A 527 1.68 -30.23 -35.83
CA THR A 527 0.51 -30.52 -36.67
C THR A 527 0.32 -29.45 -37.71
N ALA A 528 -0.32 -29.81 -38.81
CA ALA A 528 -0.63 -28.90 -39.89
C ALA A 528 -1.95 -29.26 -40.57
N GLU A 529 -2.72 -28.22 -40.89
CA GLU A 529 -3.84 -28.30 -41.81
C GLU A 529 -3.46 -27.50 -43.06
N LEU A 530 -3.17 -28.18 -44.17
CA LEU A 530 -2.77 -27.53 -45.41
C LEU A 530 -4.00 -27.19 -46.26
N ARG A 531 -4.09 -25.95 -46.74
CA ARG A 531 -5.12 -25.47 -47.66
C ARG A 531 -4.48 -24.71 -48.83
N GLY A 532 -5.30 -24.37 -49.83
CA GLY A 532 -4.88 -23.55 -50.97
C GLY A 532 -3.65 -24.08 -51.72
N ASP A 533 -2.77 -23.17 -52.13
CA ASP A 533 -1.53 -23.45 -52.84
C ASP A 533 -0.56 -24.36 -52.04
N ARG A 534 -0.57 -24.28 -50.70
CA ARG A 534 0.26 -25.14 -49.84
C ARG A 534 -0.20 -26.60 -49.90
N ALA A 535 -1.50 -26.85 -49.93
CA ALA A 535 -2.04 -28.19 -50.11
C ALA A 535 -1.68 -28.76 -51.49
N SER A 536 -1.84 -27.96 -52.55
CA SER A 536 -1.47 -28.36 -53.92
C SER A 536 0.02 -28.70 -54.05
N ALA A 537 0.90 -27.83 -53.54
CA ALA A 537 2.34 -28.07 -53.55
C ALA A 537 2.74 -29.30 -52.72
N TYR A 538 2.03 -29.57 -51.61
CA TYR A 538 2.28 -30.76 -50.79
C TYR A 538 1.83 -32.05 -51.48
N MET A 539 0.67 -32.07 -52.13
CA MET A 539 0.18 -33.26 -52.86
C MET A 539 1.16 -33.72 -53.94
N GLU A 540 1.79 -32.79 -54.66
CA GLU A 540 2.80 -33.12 -55.67
C GLU A 540 4.04 -33.81 -55.08
N VAL A 541 4.37 -33.51 -53.83
CA VAL A 541 5.54 -34.09 -53.15
C VAL A 541 5.18 -35.23 -52.21
N GLN A 542 3.90 -35.49 -51.96
CA GLN A 542 3.40 -36.41 -50.94
C GLN A 542 4.03 -37.80 -51.03
N ASN A 543 4.15 -38.35 -52.24
CA ASN A 543 4.77 -39.67 -52.48
C ASN A 543 6.28 -39.72 -52.20
N MET A 544 6.92 -38.56 -52.04
CA MET A 544 8.35 -38.42 -51.75
C MET A 544 8.63 -37.94 -50.33
N VAL A 545 7.61 -37.49 -49.58
CA VAL A 545 7.76 -36.94 -48.22
C VAL A 545 8.46 -37.95 -47.32
N GLU A 546 7.98 -39.19 -47.28
CA GLU A 546 8.57 -40.23 -46.44
C GLU A 546 10.03 -40.52 -46.80
N GLN A 547 10.36 -40.52 -48.10
CA GLN A 547 11.74 -40.67 -48.54
C GLN A 547 12.61 -39.52 -48.06
N ILE A 548 12.16 -38.27 -48.22
CA ILE A 548 12.89 -37.07 -47.81
C ILE A 548 13.08 -37.08 -46.29
N LEU A 549 12.02 -37.34 -45.52
CA LEU A 549 12.08 -37.37 -44.06
C LEU A 549 12.99 -38.50 -43.57
N ALA A 550 12.95 -39.67 -44.19
CA ALA A 550 13.87 -40.76 -43.86
C ALA A 550 15.33 -40.35 -44.07
N GLU A 551 15.68 -39.75 -45.21
CA GLU A 551 17.06 -39.30 -45.46
C GLU A 551 17.51 -38.19 -44.51
N VAL A 552 16.64 -37.22 -44.22
CA VAL A 552 16.96 -36.09 -43.33
C VAL A 552 17.17 -36.56 -41.89
N THR A 553 16.41 -37.56 -41.44
CA THR A 553 16.40 -38.04 -40.06
C THR A 553 17.31 -39.24 -39.80
N LYS A 554 18.02 -39.74 -40.82
CA LYS A 554 19.12 -40.70 -40.64
C LYS A 554 20.17 -40.13 -39.67
N ARG A 555 20.53 -40.95 -38.70
CA ARG A 555 21.52 -40.63 -37.66
C ARG A 555 22.91 -40.49 -38.27
#